data_AF-A0A6N8V3A0-F1
#
_entry.id   AF-A0A6N8V3A0-F1
#
_cell.length_a   1.000
_cell.length_b   1.000
_cell.length_c   1.000
_cell.angle_alpha   90.00
_cell.angle_beta   90.00
_cell.angle_gamma   90.00
#
_symmetry.space_group_name_H-M   'P 1'
#
loop_
_entity.id
_entity.type
_entity.pdbx_description
1 polymer ?
#
loop_
_entity_poly.entity_id
_entity_poly.type
_entity_poly.pdbx_seq_one_letter_code
_entity_poly.pdbx_strand_id
1 'polypeptide(L)'
;MIFELPNDIGAIERAVDHAVACCAHARLDRRLLLFNFRVGLTEALSNAMLYGNRNQPGGRVRVELRVRPGEVRASVSDQGRGFDPDRVPDPRLPANLLRPDGRGVFLMRALMDEVHFNPEG
;
A
#
# COMPACT_ATOMS: atom_id res chain seq x y z
N MET A 1 -1.97 -2.25 -15.82
CA MET A 1 -3.30 -2.77 -15.44
C MET A 1 -3.90 -1.82 -14.43
N ILE A 2 -5.21 -1.57 -14.48
CA ILE A 2 -5.91 -0.72 -13.51
C ILE A 2 -7.15 -1.47 -13.05
N PHE A 3 -7.40 -1.48 -11.74
CA PHE A 3 -8.63 -2.00 -11.16
C PHE A 3 -9.06 -1.15 -9.96
N GLU A 4 -10.34 -1.25 -9.61
CA GLU A 4 -10.92 -0.56 -8.46
C GLU A 4 -11.42 -1.57 -7.44
N LEU A 5 -11.29 -1.22 -6.17
CA LEU A 5 -11.77 -2.00 -5.03
C LEU A 5 -12.87 -1.18 -4.32
N PRO A 6 -13.92 -1.84 -3.82
CA PRO A 6 -14.77 -1.21 -2.82
C PRO A 6 -13.93 -0.89 -1.58
N ASN A 7 -14.37 0.08 -0.80
CA ASN A 7 -13.75 0.41 0.48
C ASN A 7 -14.05 -0.64 1.55
N ASP A 8 -13.51 -1.84 1.36
CA ASP A 8 -13.71 -3.03 2.18
C ASP A 8 -12.36 -3.72 2.42
N ILE A 9 -11.94 -3.77 3.68
CA ILE A 9 -10.69 -4.40 4.12
C ILE A 9 -10.68 -5.89 3.80
N GLY A 10 -11.86 -6.54 3.78
CA GLY A 10 -12.01 -7.94 3.39
C GLY A 10 -11.70 -8.22 1.92
N ALA A 11 -11.54 -7.18 1.09
CA ALA A 11 -11.11 -7.28 -0.30
C ALA A 11 -9.58 -7.21 -0.49
N ILE A 12 -8.82 -6.76 0.53
CA ILE A 12 -7.37 -6.50 0.40
C ILE A 12 -6.61 -7.77 0.02
N GLU A 13 -6.83 -8.87 0.72
CA GLU A 13 -6.10 -10.12 0.48
C GLU A 13 -6.24 -10.59 -0.98
N ARG A 14 -7.48 -10.62 -1.49
CA ARG A 14 -7.75 -10.99 -2.89
C ARG A 14 -7.12 -10.02 -3.89
N ALA A 15 -7.15 -8.72 -3.58
CA ALA A 15 -6.54 -7.70 -4.44
C ALA A 15 -5.01 -7.85 -4.52
N VAL A 16 -4.37 -8.14 -3.40
CA VAL A 16 -2.93 -8.34 -3.31
C VAL A 16 -2.51 -9.64 -3.99
N ASP A 17 -3.25 -10.73 -3.80
CA ASP A 17 -3.02 -11.99 -4.51
C ASP A 17 -3.12 -11.80 -6.02
N HIS A 18 -4.15 -11.08 -6.48
CA HIS A 18 -4.31 -10.74 -7.89
C HIS A 18 -3.13 -9.91 -8.41
N ALA A 19 -2.73 -8.86 -7.70
CA ALA A 19 -1.60 -8.01 -8.08
C ALA A 19 -0.29 -8.80 -8.18
N VAL A 20 0.01 -9.65 -7.20
CA VAL A 20 1.19 -10.53 -7.20
C VAL A 20 1.15 -11.48 -8.40
N ALA A 21 0.00 -12.09 -8.70
CA ALA A 21 -0.15 -12.97 -9.85
C ALA A 21 0.10 -12.23 -11.18
N CYS A 22 -0.41 -11.00 -11.32
CA CYS A 22 -0.17 -10.17 -12.51
C CYS A 22 1.32 -9.79 -12.69
N CYS A 23 2.08 -9.80 -11.61
CA CYS A 23 3.49 -9.46 -11.59
C CYS A 23 4.42 -10.67 -11.72
N ALA A 24 3.88 -11.90 -11.84
CA ALA A 24 4.69 -13.13 -11.87
C ALA A 24 5.73 -13.16 -13.01
N HIS A 25 5.51 -12.41 -14.09
CA HIS A 25 6.42 -12.31 -15.24
C HIS A 25 7.43 -11.16 -15.15
N ALA A 26 7.46 -10.40 -14.05
CA ALA A 26 8.35 -9.25 -13.88
C ALA A 26 9.84 -9.62 -13.81
N ARG A 27 10.21 -10.91 -13.75
CA ARG A 27 11.59 -11.41 -13.54
C ARG A 27 12.25 -10.84 -12.27
N LEU A 28 11.44 -10.52 -11.26
CA LEU A 28 11.91 -10.10 -9.94
C LEU A 28 12.29 -11.31 -9.09
N ASP A 29 13.14 -11.05 -8.09
CA ASP A 29 13.40 -12.01 -7.03
C ASP A 29 12.10 -12.38 -6.29
N ARG A 30 11.95 -13.66 -5.95
CA ARG A 30 10.72 -14.19 -5.34
C ARG A 30 10.42 -13.56 -3.99
N ARG A 31 11.45 -13.25 -3.18
CA ARG A 31 11.25 -12.59 -1.88
C ARG A 31 10.75 -11.16 -2.08
N LEU A 32 11.31 -10.44 -3.05
CA LEU A 32 10.85 -9.09 -3.37
C LEU A 32 9.36 -9.08 -3.76
N LEU A 33 8.93 -10.03 -4.59
CA LEU A 33 7.54 -10.07 -5.03
C LEU A 33 6.57 -10.64 -3.98
N LEU A 34 6.91 -11.79 -3.39
CA LEU A 34 5.98 -12.52 -2.51
C LEU A 34 5.93 -11.96 -1.09
N PHE A 35 6.95 -11.22 -0.66
CA PHE A 35 7.02 -10.63 0.67
C PHE A 35 7.02 -9.09 0.60
N ASN A 36 8.06 -8.45 0.06
CA ASN A 36 8.19 -6.99 0.13
C ASN A 36 7.02 -6.28 -0.56
N PHE A 37 6.78 -6.60 -1.84
CA PHE A 37 5.69 -6.00 -2.62
C PHE A 37 4.32 -6.33 -2.02
N ARG A 38 4.11 -7.58 -1.60
CA ARG A 38 2.86 -8.01 -0.93
C ARG A 38 2.58 -7.16 0.31
N VAL A 39 3.54 -7.03 1.22
CA VAL A 39 3.37 -6.24 2.44
C VAL A 39 3.18 -4.76 2.10
N GLY A 40 4.02 -4.19 1.22
CA GLY A 40 3.91 -2.79 0.82
C GLY A 40 2.53 -2.46 0.23
N LEU A 41 2.00 -3.32 -0.64
CA LEU A 41 0.67 -3.15 -1.22
C LEU A 41 -0.45 -3.32 -0.19
N THR A 42 -0.35 -4.29 0.71
CA THR A 42 -1.31 -4.46 1.82
C THR A 42 -1.38 -3.22 2.70
N GLU A 43 -0.24 -2.63 3.06
CA GLU A 43 -0.19 -1.41 3.88
C GLU A 43 -0.75 -0.20 3.13
N ALA A 44 -0.41 -0.04 1.85
CA ALA A 44 -0.95 1.04 1.02
C ALA A 44 -2.48 0.95 0.90
N LEU A 45 -3.02 -0.24 0.61
CA LEU A 45 -4.46 -0.47 0.53
C LEU A 45 -5.15 -0.27 1.88
N SER A 46 -4.56 -0.75 2.96
CA SER A 46 -5.10 -0.57 4.31
C SER A 46 -5.16 0.91 4.67
N ASN A 47 -4.11 1.68 4.36
CA ASN A 47 -4.07 3.11 4.61
C ASN A 47 -5.13 3.87 3.79
N ALA A 48 -5.22 3.57 2.50
CA ALA A 48 -6.21 4.12 1.59
C ALA A 48 -7.65 3.88 2.11
N MET A 49 -7.94 2.67 2.59
CA MET A 49 -9.28 2.30 3.04
C MET A 49 -9.64 2.82 4.43
N LEU A 50 -8.71 2.69 5.38
CA LEU A 50 -8.94 3.02 6.80
C LEU A 50 -8.79 4.52 7.07
N TYR A 51 -7.79 5.17 6.51
CA TYR A 51 -7.45 6.56 6.82
C TYR A 51 -7.88 7.52 5.71
N GLY A 52 -7.62 7.17 4.45
CA GLY A 52 -8.01 7.98 3.29
C GLY A 52 -9.53 8.10 3.17
N ASN A 53 -10.18 6.98 2.84
CA ASN A 53 -11.63 6.88 2.72
C ASN A 53 -12.37 6.76 4.08
N ARG A 54 -11.65 6.69 5.20
CA ARG A 54 -12.23 6.63 6.56
C ARG A 54 -13.27 5.52 6.75
N ASN A 55 -13.03 4.37 6.13
CA ASN A 55 -13.94 3.23 6.14
C ASN A 55 -15.38 3.54 5.65
N GLN A 56 -15.56 4.54 4.77
CA GLN A 56 -16.88 4.90 4.25
C GLN A 56 -17.38 3.90 3.19
N PRO A 57 -18.61 3.35 3.30
CA PRO A 57 -19.12 2.29 2.41
C PRO A 57 -19.24 2.64 0.91
N GLY A 58 -19.24 3.94 0.57
CA GLY A 58 -19.26 4.42 -0.82
C GLY A 58 -17.87 4.72 -1.40
N GLY A 59 -16.82 4.62 -0.58
CA GLY A 59 -15.45 4.87 -1.01
C GLY A 59 -14.98 3.83 -2.03
N ARG A 60 -14.06 4.22 -2.89
CA ARG A 60 -13.36 3.34 -3.83
C ARG A 60 -11.86 3.56 -3.67
N VAL A 61 -11.10 2.49 -3.85
CA VAL A 61 -9.65 2.55 -3.93
C VAL A 61 -9.24 2.09 -5.32
N ARG A 62 -8.52 2.95 -6.03
CA ARG A 62 -7.98 2.66 -7.37
C ARG A 62 -6.57 2.13 -7.22
N VAL A 63 -6.27 1.04 -7.93
CA VAL A 63 -4.93 0.46 -8.01
C VAL A 63 -4.48 0.44 -9.46
N GLU A 64 -3.34 1.07 -9.74
CA GLU A 64 -2.64 0.98 -11.01
C GLU A 64 -1.35 0.16 -10.84
N LEU A 65 -1.23 -0.93 -11.59
CA LEU A 65 -0.05 -1.78 -11.65
C LEU A 65 0.67 -1.60 -12.99
N ARG A 66 1.96 -1.29 -12.92
CA ARG A 66 2.87 -1.27 -14.07
C ARG A 66 3.97 -2.30 -13.82
N VAL A 67 4.12 -3.21 -14.79
CA VAL A 67 5.09 -4.30 -14.72
C VAL A 67 6.05 -4.16 -15.89
N ARG A 68 7.34 -4.16 -15.59
CA ARG A 68 8.45 -4.18 -16.55
C ARG A 68 9.45 -5.26 -16.14
N PRO A 69 10.33 -5.72 -17.05
CA PRO A 69 11.42 -6.60 -16.65
C PRO A 69 12.28 -5.95 -15.56
N GLY A 70 12.34 -6.57 -14.39
CA GLY A 70 13.09 -6.08 -13.22
C GLY A 70 12.40 -4.99 -12.40
N GLU A 71 11.16 -4.58 -12.70
CA GLU A 71 10.47 -3.51 -11.97
C GLU A 71 8.96 -3.77 -11.88
N VAL A 72 8.40 -3.61 -10.68
CA VAL A 72 6.96 -3.55 -10.45
C VAL A 72 6.64 -2.26 -9.71
N ARG A 73 5.69 -1.49 -10.24
CA ARG A 73 5.17 -0.27 -9.62
C ARG A 73 3.68 -0.41 -9.39
N ALA A 74 3.26 -0.16 -8.15
CA ALA A 74 1.86 -0.02 -7.77
C ALA A 74 1.59 1.41 -7.33
N SER A 75 0.54 2.02 -7.89
CA SER A 75 -0.01 3.28 -7.41
C SER A 75 -1.39 3.00 -6.81
N VAL A 76 -1.57 3.40 -5.55
CA VAL A 76 -2.84 3.27 -4.83
C VAL A 76 -3.40 4.67 -4.61
N SER A 77 -4.69 4.86 -4.88
CA SER A 77 -5.36 6.15 -4.71
C SER A 77 -6.72 5.97 -4.04
N ASP A 78 -6.94 6.71 -2.97
CA ASP A 78 -8.24 6.87 -2.31
C ASP A 78 -8.86 8.25 -2.62
N GLN A 79 -9.99 8.56 -1.98
CA GLN A 79 -10.75 9.80 -2.15
C GLN A 79 -10.71 10.68 -0.89
N GLY A 80 -9.76 10.41 0.00
CA GLY A 80 -9.53 11.17 1.21
C GLY A 80 -8.94 12.55 0.94
N ARG A 81 -8.66 13.25 2.04
CA ARG A 81 -8.01 14.57 2.01
C ARG A 81 -6.49 14.50 1.99
N GLY A 82 -5.94 13.28 1.87
CA GLY A 82 -4.51 13.01 2.02
C GLY A 82 -4.01 13.15 3.45
N PHE A 83 -2.69 13.17 3.60
CA PHE A 83 -1.98 13.25 4.86
C PHE A 83 -0.58 13.84 4.66
N ASP A 84 0.06 14.31 5.73
CA ASP A 84 1.45 14.77 5.67
C ASP A 84 2.41 13.59 5.97
N PRO A 85 3.18 13.10 4.99
CA PRO A 85 4.07 11.95 5.17
C PRO A 85 5.25 12.20 6.12
N ASP A 86 5.59 13.47 6.36
CA ASP A 86 6.69 13.86 7.25
C ASP A 86 6.23 14.01 8.70
N ARG A 87 4.91 14.07 8.92
CA ARG A 87 4.31 14.12 10.26
C ARG A 87 3.85 12.75 10.77
N VAL A 88 4.06 11.68 10.00
CA VAL A 88 3.77 10.31 10.45
C VAL A 88 4.73 9.93 11.59
N PRO A 89 4.23 9.61 12.79
CA PRO A 89 5.09 9.29 13.93
C PRO A 89 5.98 8.08 13.65
N ASP A 90 7.26 8.15 14.04
CA ASP A 90 8.17 7.01 13.91
C ASP A 90 7.76 5.89 14.91
N PRO A 91 7.34 4.70 14.43
CA PRO A 91 6.89 3.63 15.30
C PRO A 91 8.02 2.99 16.14
N ARG A 92 9.28 3.32 15.88
CA ARG A 92 10.45 2.80 16.61
C ARG A 92 10.72 3.57 17.91
N LEU A 93 10.12 4.73 18.10
CA LEU A 93 10.31 5.54 19.30
C LEU A 93 9.65 4.87 20.52
N PRO A 94 10.24 4.93 21.73
CA PRO A 94 9.70 4.29 22.93
C PRO A 94 8.22 4.59 23.21
N ALA A 95 7.80 5.84 22.97
CA ALA A 95 6.41 6.28 23.14
C ALA A 95 5.42 5.60 22.17
N ASN A 96 5.90 5.09 21.04
CA ASN A 96 5.08 4.48 20.00
C ASN A 96 5.19 2.94 19.96
N LEU A 97 6.12 2.34 20.70
CA LEU A 97 6.36 0.88 20.66
C LEU A 97 5.12 0.05 21.00
N LEU A 98 4.33 0.52 21.97
CA LEU A 98 3.12 -0.17 22.44
C LEU A 98 1.88 0.15 21.61
N ARG A 99 1.99 1.01 20.58
CA ARG A 99 0.84 1.32 19.72
C ARG A 99 0.51 0.10 18.85
N PRO A 100 -0.77 -0.30 18.73
CA PRO A 100 -1.14 -1.39 17.85
C PRO A 100 -1.06 -1.01 16.37
N ASP A 101 -1.12 0.29 16.05
CA ASP A 101 -1.20 0.84 14.70
C ASP A 101 0.01 1.72 14.32
N GLY A 102 -0.05 2.35 13.13
CA GLY A 102 0.91 3.39 12.73
C GLY A 102 2.22 2.86 12.12
N ARG A 103 2.26 1.60 11.69
CA ARG A 103 3.47 0.99 11.11
C ARG A 103 3.49 1.00 9.58
N GLY A 104 2.37 1.26 8.91
CA GLY A 104 2.25 1.05 7.47
C GLY A 104 3.26 1.84 6.63
N VAL A 105 3.35 3.16 6.84
CA VAL A 105 4.33 4.01 6.11
C VAL A 105 5.78 3.58 6.40
N PHE A 106 6.08 3.21 7.65
CA PHE A 106 7.38 2.69 8.02
C PHE A 106 7.70 1.36 7.30
N LEU A 107 6.75 0.42 7.27
CA LEU A 107 6.91 -0.87 6.59
C LEU A 107 7.08 -0.69 5.09
N MET A 108 6.29 0.19 4.46
CA MET A 108 6.44 0.53 3.05
C MET A 108 7.86 1.07 2.77
N ARG A 109 8.32 2.05 3.56
CA ARG A 109 9.68 2.64 3.41
C ARG A 109 10.82 1.65 3.69
N ALA A 110 10.59 0.65 4.53
CA ALA A 110 11.61 -0.35 4.89
C ALA A 110 11.69 -1.53 3.91
N LEU A 111 10.61 -1.84 3.20
CA LEU A 111 10.51 -3.03 2.33
C LEU A 111 10.58 -2.69 0.85
N MET A 112 10.11 -1.52 0.43
CA MET A 112 10.09 -1.10 -0.97
C MET A 112 11.38 -0.34 -1.32
N ASP A 113 11.83 -0.46 -2.57
CA ASP A 113 12.99 0.31 -3.06
C ASP A 113 12.68 1.81 -3.11
N GLU A 114 11.46 2.15 -3.53
CA GLU A 114 10.96 3.53 -3.61
C GLU A 114 9.51 3.63 -3.12
N VAL A 115 9.21 4.69 -2.38
CA VAL A 115 7.86 5.08 -1.97
C VAL A 115 7.69 6.56 -2.21
N HIS A 116 6.67 6.91 -2.99
CA HIS A 116 6.34 8.30 -3.33
C HIS A 116 4.91 8.60 -2.92
N PHE A 117 4.70 9.78 -2.37
CA PHE A 117 3.40 10.35 -2.03
C PHE A 117 3.14 11.52 -2.98
N ASN A 118 1.87 11.75 -3.34
CA ASN A 118 1.54 12.92 -4.15
C ASN A 118 1.56 14.19 -3.26
N PRO A 119 1.35 15.41 -3.80
CA PRO A 119 1.34 16.62 -2.99
C PRO A 119 0.33 16.64 -1.84
N GLU A 120 -0.78 15.92 -1.99
CA GLU A 120 -1.81 15.77 -0.97
C GLU A 120 -1.47 14.72 0.11
N GLY A 121 -0.56 13.79 -0.20
CA GLY A 121 -0.24 12.58 0.58
C GLY A 121 -0.70 11.32 -0.12
#